data_AF-A0A8C0WTX3-F1
#
_entry.id   AF-A0A8C0WTX3-F1
#
_cell.length_a   1.000
_cell.length_b   1.000
_cell.length_c   1.000
_cell.angle_alpha   90.00
_cell.angle_beta   90.00
_cell.angle_gamma   90.00
#
_symmetry.space_group_name_H-M   'P 1'
#
loop_
_entity.id
_entity.type
_entity.pdbx_description
1 polymer ?
#
loop_
_entity_poly.entity_id
_entity_poly.type
_entity_poly.pdbx_seq_one_letter_code
_entity_poly.pdbx_strand_id
1 'polypeptide(L)'
;MEPTRDCPLFGGAFSAILPTGAIDVSDLRPVPDNQEVFCHPVTDQSLIVELLELQAHVRGEAAAWYHFEDVGGVQGARSVHVESVHPLCLENLALRGCCQEAWVLSGKQQIAKENQHPKYKQIYCLPQNSSELCLASNKICADPK
;
A
#
# COMPACT_ATOMS: atom_id res chain seq x y z
N MET A 1 -20.34 -4.70 10.36
CA MET A 1 -19.51 -3.63 9.77
C MET A 1 -18.78 -2.99 10.92
N GLU A 2 -17.45 -3.08 10.93
CA GLU A 2 -16.67 -2.21 11.82
C GLU A 2 -16.93 -0.76 11.41
N PRO A 3 -17.05 0.18 12.37
CA PRO A 3 -17.09 1.59 12.03
C PRO A 3 -15.81 1.95 11.28
N THR A 4 -15.96 2.76 10.24
CA THR A 4 -14.84 3.37 9.54
C THR A 4 -14.74 4.83 9.96
N ARG A 5 -13.52 5.37 9.93
CA ARG A 5 -13.24 6.77 10.20
C ARG A 5 -12.53 7.40 9.00
N ASP A 6 -12.84 8.67 8.80
CA ASP A 6 -12.11 9.53 7.87
C ASP A 6 -10.81 9.95 8.53
N CYS A 7 -9.69 9.63 7.89
CA CYS A 7 -8.35 9.94 8.36
C CYS A 7 -7.71 10.92 7.37
N PRO A 8 -7.45 12.18 7.77
CA PRO A 8 -6.75 13.13 6.92
C PRO A 8 -5.30 12.66 6.77
N LEU A 9 -4.87 12.55 5.52
CA LEU A 9 -3.54 12.14 5.11
C LEU A 9 -2.75 13.35 4.60
N PHE A 10 -1.44 13.37 4.86
CA PHE A 10 -0.51 14.45 4.46
C PHE A 10 -1.02 15.86 4.83
N GLY A 11 -1.38 16.05 6.10
CA GLY A 11 -1.89 17.34 6.58
C GLY A 11 -3.28 17.72 6.03
N GLY A 12 -4.04 16.74 5.51
CA GLY A 12 -5.37 16.93 4.93
C GLY A 12 -5.39 17.15 3.42
N ALA A 13 -4.27 16.95 2.73
CA ALA A 13 -4.23 16.95 1.26
C ALA A 13 -4.98 15.76 0.67
N PHE A 14 -4.97 14.62 1.37
CA PHE A 14 -5.72 13.42 1.04
C PHE A 14 -6.62 13.03 2.20
N SER A 15 -7.65 12.22 1.94
CA SER A 15 -8.41 11.56 3.00
C SER A 15 -8.57 10.08 2.68
N ALA A 16 -8.36 9.24 3.70
CA ALA A 16 -8.56 7.81 3.62
C ALA A 16 -9.61 7.35 4.63
N ILE A 17 -10.43 6.39 4.21
CA ILE A 17 -11.41 5.75 5.07
C ILE A 17 -10.75 4.50 5.66
N LEU A 18 -10.38 4.57 6.93
CA LEU A 18 -9.70 3.48 7.65
C LEU A 18 -10.63 2.87 8.70
N PRO A 19 -10.47 1.58 9.04
CA PRO A 19 -11.22 0.99 10.14
C PRO A 19 -10.85 1.67 11.47
N THR A 20 -11.82 1.81 12.38
CA THR A 20 -11.61 2.48 13.68
C THR A 20 -10.55 1.80 14.56
N GLY A 21 -10.12 0.57 14.24
CA GLY A 21 -8.99 -0.07 14.92
C GLY A 21 -7.60 0.29 14.37
N ALA A 22 -7.47 0.97 13.22
CA ALA A 22 -6.17 1.32 12.66
C ALA A 22 -5.48 2.41 13.50
N ILE A 23 -4.29 2.13 14.01
CA ILE A 23 -3.47 3.03 14.83
C ILE A 23 -2.37 3.61 13.95
N ASP A 24 -2.20 4.93 13.98
CA ASP A 24 -1.04 5.58 13.35
C ASP A 24 0.23 5.27 14.16
N VAL A 25 1.28 4.79 13.51
CA VAL A 25 2.56 4.49 14.17
C VAL A 25 3.54 5.66 14.15
N SER A 26 3.17 6.81 13.59
CA SER A 26 3.94 8.05 13.65
C SER A 26 4.25 8.48 15.09
N ASP A 27 3.33 8.20 16.03
CA ASP A 27 3.54 8.40 17.48
C ASP A 27 4.58 7.44 18.09
N LEU A 28 4.75 6.25 17.50
CA LEU A 28 5.65 5.21 18.01
C LEU A 28 7.06 5.32 17.45
N ARG A 29 7.19 5.78 16.20
CA ARG A 29 8.47 5.92 15.49
C ARG A 29 8.43 7.12 14.56
N PRO A 30 9.57 7.78 14.32
CA PRO A 30 9.64 8.76 13.26
C PRO A 30 9.36 8.09 11.91
N VAL A 31 8.35 8.60 11.22
CA VAL A 31 7.99 8.25 9.84
C VAL A 31 8.28 9.49 8.98
N PRO A 32 8.86 9.35 7.77
CA PRO A 32 9.08 10.47 6.86
C PRO A 32 7.79 11.25 6.55
N ASP A 33 7.87 12.55 6.30
CA ASP A 33 6.69 13.38 5.99
C ASP A 33 5.93 12.94 4.72
N ASN A 34 6.62 12.24 3.80
CA ASN A 34 6.02 11.67 2.60
C ASN A 34 5.46 10.25 2.81
N GLN A 35 5.44 9.74 4.04
CA GLN A 35 4.92 8.42 4.38
C GLN A 35 4.00 8.48 5.60
N GLU A 36 2.92 7.71 5.56
CA GLU A 36 1.99 7.49 6.67
C GLU A 36 1.81 6.00 6.88
N VAL A 37 1.92 5.55 8.13
CA VAL A 37 1.89 4.13 8.46
C VAL A 37 0.84 3.87 9.51
N PHE A 38 -0.11 3.00 9.17
CA PHE A 38 -1.19 2.59 10.04
C PHE A 38 -1.08 1.10 10.32
N CYS A 39 -1.28 0.69 11.57
CA CYS A 39 -1.27 -0.71 11.98
C CYS A 39 -2.58 -1.05 12.68
N HIS A 40 -3.18 -2.19 12.34
CA HIS A 40 -4.39 -2.70 12.94
C HIS A 40 -4.03 -3.82 13.94
N PRO A 41 -4.11 -3.56 15.26
CA PRO A 41 -3.60 -4.47 16.29
C PRO A 41 -4.39 -5.78 16.39
N VAL A 42 -5.63 -5.82 15.91
CA VAL A 42 -6.50 -7.02 16.00
C VAL A 42 -6.22 -8.03 14.89
N THR A 43 -5.88 -7.57 13.69
CA THR A 43 -5.74 -8.39 12.48
C THR A 43 -4.30 -8.49 11.99
N ASP A 44 -3.36 -7.86 12.70
CA ASP A 44 -1.95 -7.77 12.35
C ASP A 44 -1.75 -7.32 10.88
N GLN A 45 -2.58 -6.34 10.49
CA GLN A 45 -2.52 -5.71 9.18
C GLN A 45 -1.83 -4.36 9.31
N SER A 46 -0.98 -4.02 8.35
CA SER A 46 -0.38 -2.70 8.26
C SER A 46 -0.72 -2.07 6.92
N LEU A 47 -1.13 -0.82 6.92
CA LEU A 47 -1.29 0.00 5.73
C LEU A 47 -0.19 1.06 5.73
N ILE A 48 0.62 1.07 4.68
CA ILE A 48 1.63 2.09 4.43
C ILE A 48 1.13 2.90 3.25
N VAL A 49 1.07 4.21 3.40
CA VAL A 49 0.74 5.16 2.35
C VAL A 49 1.97 6.02 2.12
N GLU A 50 2.45 6.09 0.89
CA GLU A 50 3.68 6.81 0.55
C GLU A 50 3.48 7.65 -0.71
N LEU A 51 3.91 8.90 -0.64
CA LEU A 51 3.99 9.80 -1.78
C LEU A 51 5.38 9.67 -2.40
N LEU A 52 5.39 9.19 -3.65
CA LEU A 52 6.57 9.03 -4.47
C LEU A 52 6.57 10.04 -5.62
N GLU A 53 7.74 10.33 -6.15
CA GLU A 53 7.86 11.09 -7.39
C GLU A 53 7.49 10.20 -8.58
N LEU A 54 6.66 10.73 -9.48
CA LEU A 54 6.25 9.99 -10.66
C LEU A 54 7.46 9.69 -11.55
N GLN A 55 7.83 8.43 -11.65
CA GLN A 55 8.93 8.01 -12.50
C GLN A 55 8.48 8.01 -13.96
N ALA A 56 9.09 8.87 -14.79
CA ALA A 56 8.70 8.99 -16.20
C ALA A 56 8.84 7.68 -17.00
N HIS A 57 9.65 6.75 -16.52
CA HIS A 57 9.98 5.48 -17.18
C HIS A 57 9.10 4.30 -16.77
N VAL A 58 8.32 4.40 -15.69
CA VAL A 58 7.39 3.35 -15.25
C VAL A 58 6.00 3.94 -15.06
N ARG A 59 5.02 3.44 -15.81
CA ARG A 59 3.63 3.90 -15.76
C ARG A 59 2.69 2.72 -15.81
N GLY A 60 1.50 2.93 -15.24
CA GLY A 60 0.43 1.96 -15.25
C GLY A 60 0.83 0.63 -14.61
N GLU A 61 0.64 -0.47 -15.33
CA GLU A 61 0.98 -1.82 -14.89
C GLU A 61 2.45 -1.95 -14.48
N ALA A 62 3.35 -1.35 -15.25
CA ALA A 62 4.79 -1.43 -15.01
C ALA A 62 5.21 -0.73 -13.71
N ALA A 63 4.50 0.34 -13.32
CA ALA A 63 4.73 1.00 -12.04
C ALA A 63 4.36 0.08 -10.87
N ALA A 64 3.21 -0.59 -10.95
CA ALA A 64 2.78 -1.53 -9.91
C ALA A 64 3.77 -2.68 -9.73
N TRP A 65 4.31 -3.22 -10.83
CA TRP A 65 5.39 -4.22 -10.79
C TRP A 65 6.69 -3.67 -10.19
N TYR A 66 7.13 -2.50 -10.65
CA TYR A 66 8.35 -1.85 -10.19
C TYR A 66 8.33 -1.66 -8.68
N HIS A 67 7.25 -1.09 -8.14
CA HIS A 67 7.10 -0.86 -6.70
C HIS A 67 6.99 -2.17 -5.92
N PHE A 68 6.33 -3.18 -6.48
CA PHE A 68 6.24 -4.48 -5.81
C PHE A 68 7.59 -5.18 -5.70
N GLU A 69 8.38 -5.13 -6.76
CA GLU A 69 9.73 -5.68 -6.78
C GLU A 69 10.67 -4.89 -5.86
N ASP A 70 10.64 -3.55 -5.92
CA ASP A 70 11.46 -2.68 -5.07
C ASP A 70 11.20 -2.95 -3.58
N VAL A 71 9.93 -2.96 -3.17
CA VAL A 71 9.54 -3.25 -1.80
C VAL A 71 9.96 -4.66 -1.38
N GLY A 72 9.89 -5.63 -2.29
CA GLY A 72 10.38 -6.99 -2.05
C GLY A 72 11.90 -7.05 -1.89
N GLY A 73 12.63 -6.34 -2.74
CA GLY A 73 14.08 -6.25 -2.73
C GLY A 73 14.62 -5.61 -1.46
N VAL A 74 14.05 -4.47 -1.05
CA VAL A 74 14.41 -3.76 0.19
C VAL A 74 14.15 -4.64 1.43
N GLN A 75 13.07 -5.42 1.43
CA GLN A 75 12.75 -6.32 2.53
C GLN A 75 13.54 -7.63 2.51
N GLY A 76 14.29 -7.93 1.45
CA GLY A 76 14.99 -9.20 1.29
C GLY A 76 14.01 -10.37 1.09
N ALA A 77 12.98 -10.15 0.27
CA ALA A 77 12.06 -11.20 -0.13
C ALA A 77 12.82 -12.30 -0.89
N ARG A 78 12.74 -13.54 -0.40
CA ARG A 78 13.33 -14.73 -1.02
C ARG A 78 12.46 -15.29 -2.13
N SER A 79 11.15 -15.16 -1.96
CA SER A 79 10.16 -15.60 -2.93
C SER A 79 9.07 -14.55 -3.05
N VAL A 80 8.70 -14.25 -4.28
CA VAL A 80 7.71 -13.25 -4.64
C VAL A 80 6.75 -13.93 -5.60
N HIS A 81 5.47 -13.94 -5.26
CA HIS A 81 4.41 -14.53 -6.07
C HIS A 81 3.32 -13.50 -6.31
N VAL A 82 3.25 -12.99 -7.54
CA VAL A 82 2.17 -12.08 -7.95
C VAL A 82 0.92 -12.92 -8.23
N GLU A 83 -0.18 -12.61 -7.55
CA GLU A 83 -1.45 -13.29 -7.75
C GLU A 83 -2.29 -12.61 -8.82
N SER A 84 -2.33 -11.28 -8.82
CA SER A 84 -3.07 -10.53 -9.83
C SER A 84 -2.54 -9.12 -10.00
N VAL A 85 -2.66 -8.60 -11.21
CA VAL A 85 -2.40 -7.21 -11.56
C VAL A 85 -3.57 -6.75 -12.42
N HIS A 86 -4.19 -5.63 -12.06
CA HIS A 86 -5.30 -5.11 -12.84
C HIS A 86 -5.46 -3.60 -12.64
N PRO A 87 -6.03 -2.89 -13.64
CA PRO A 87 -6.39 -1.50 -13.48
C PRO A 87 -7.53 -1.38 -12.46
N LEU A 88 -7.45 -0.37 -11.60
CA LEU A 88 -8.52 0.00 -10.69
C LEU A 88 -9.52 0.90 -11.41
N CYS A 89 -10.81 0.58 -11.26
CA CYS A 89 -11.87 1.48 -11.70
C CYS A 89 -11.81 2.77 -10.87
N LEU A 90 -11.49 3.88 -11.53
CA LEU A 90 -11.48 5.22 -10.94
C LEU A 90 -12.82 5.63 -10.32
N GLU A 91 -13.91 4.98 -10.72
CA GLU A 91 -15.24 5.18 -10.14
C GLU A 91 -15.31 4.84 -8.65
N ASN A 92 -14.47 3.90 -8.19
CA ASN A 92 -14.34 3.50 -6.79
C ASN A 92 -13.39 4.42 -6.01
N LEU A 93 -12.67 5.32 -6.68
CA LEU A 93 -11.81 6.30 -6.05
C LEU A 93 -12.58 7.61 -5.88
N ALA A 94 -12.52 8.18 -4.67
CA ALA A 94 -13.07 9.51 -4.39
C ALA A 94 -12.32 10.62 -5.16
N LEU A 95 -11.14 10.32 -5.73
CA LEU A 95 -10.29 11.20 -6.54
C LEU A 95 -10.82 11.38 -7.99
N ARG A 96 -12.14 11.47 -8.16
CA ARG A 96 -12.79 11.59 -9.47
C ARG A 96 -12.29 12.85 -10.19
N GLY A 97 -11.48 12.68 -11.23
CA GLY A 97 -10.99 13.76 -12.10
C GLY A 97 -9.52 14.15 -11.96
N CYS A 98 -8.78 13.60 -10.97
CA CYS A 98 -7.36 13.95 -10.76
C CYS A 98 -6.37 12.82 -11.14
N CYS A 99 -6.87 11.60 -11.32
CA CYS A 99 -6.07 10.44 -11.75
C CYS A 99 -6.57 9.97 -13.12
N GLN A 100 -5.66 9.78 -14.07
CA GLN A 100 -6.00 9.27 -15.42
C GLN A 100 -6.06 7.75 -15.47
N GLU A 101 -5.28 7.09 -14.61
CA GLU A 101 -5.23 5.65 -14.46
C GLU A 101 -4.83 5.31 -13.02
N ALA A 102 -5.18 4.12 -12.55
CA ALA A 102 -4.75 3.58 -11.28
C ALA A 102 -4.60 2.07 -11.42
N TRP A 103 -3.59 1.49 -10.78
CA TRP A 103 -3.30 0.07 -10.89
C TRP A 103 -3.18 -0.56 -9.52
N VAL A 104 -3.60 -1.81 -9.43
CA VAL A 104 -3.42 -2.63 -8.24
C VAL A 104 -2.65 -3.89 -8.60
N LEU A 105 -1.66 -4.21 -7.76
CA LEU A 105 -0.94 -5.46 -7.81
C LEU A 105 -1.07 -6.14 -6.45
N SER A 106 -1.58 -7.36 -6.46
CA SER A 106 -1.68 -8.21 -5.28
C SER A 106 -0.77 -9.41 -5.41
N GLY A 107 -0.04 -9.73 -4.35
CA GLY A 107 0.85 -10.88 -4.32
C GLY A 107 1.29 -11.27 -2.91
N LYS A 108 2.08 -12.33 -2.82
CA LYS A 108 2.68 -12.81 -1.59
C LYS A 108 4.18 -12.65 -1.67
N GLN A 109 4.78 -12.14 -0.60
CA GLN A 109 6.23 -12.03 -0.45
C GLN A 109 6.68 -12.79 0.79
N GLN A 110 7.66 -13.67 0.62
CA GLN A 110 8.28 -14.42 1.70
C GLN A 110 9.64 -13.80 2.02
N ILE A 111 9.76 -13.19 3.21
CA ILE A 111 10.97 -12.50 3.64
C ILE A 111 11.95 -13.49 4.26
N ALA A 112 13.21 -13.47 3.82
CA ALA A 112 14.22 -14.43 4.28
C ALA A 112 14.57 -14.28 5.78
N LYS A 113 14.44 -13.06 6.32
CA LYS A 113 14.88 -12.71 7.68
C LYS A 113 13.88 -13.13 8.76
N GLU A 114 12.62 -13.33 8.41
CA GLU A 114 11.53 -13.63 9.33
C GLU A 114 10.91 -14.95 8.87
N ASN A 115 11.31 -16.05 9.50
CA ASN A 115 10.91 -17.44 9.15
C ASN A 115 9.41 -17.73 9.38
N GLN A 116 8.56 -16.70 9.42
CA GLN A 116 7.18 -16.75 9.85
C GLN A 116 6.29 -16.19 8.74
N HIS A 117 5.68 -17.12 8.01
CA HIS A 117 4.56 -16.95 7.08
C HIS A 117 4.77 -16.01 5.88
N PRO A 118 4.25 -16.38 4.69
CA PRO A 118 4.21 -15.44 3.57
C PRO A 118 3.37 -14.22 3.95
N LYS A 119 3.85 -13.02 3.64
CA LYS A 119 3.09 -11.79 3.82
C LYS A 119 2.32 -11.51 2.53
N TYR A 120 1.01 -11.46 2.64
CA TYR A 120 0.18 -10.94 1.56
C TYR A 120 0.39 -9.43 1.47
N LYS A 121 0.66 -8.96 0.26
CA LYS A 121 0.92 -7.56 -0.02
C LYS A 121 0.09 -7.13 -1.22
N GLN A 122 -0.56 -5.99 -1.07
CA GLN A 122 -1.32 -5.35 -2.13
C GLN A 122 -0.85 -3.92 -2.29
N ILE A 123 -0.38 -3.60 -3.49
CA ILE A 123 0.14 -2.28 -3.86
C ILE A 123 -0.86 -1.61 -4.78
N TYR A 124 -1.19 -0.37 -4.46
CA TYR A 124 -2.02 0.51 -5.27
C TYR A 124 -1.14 1.65 -5.76
N CYS A 125 -1.05 1.83 -7.08
CA CYS A 125 -0.29 2.90 -7.71
C CYS A 125 -1.27 3.87 -8.38
N LEU A 126 -1.28 5.11 -7.90
CA LEU A 126 -2.16 6.18 -8.38
C LEU A 126 -1.30 7.36 -8.84
N PRO A 127 -1.04 7.49 -10.16
CA PRO A 127 -0.38 8.67 -10.70
C PRO A 127 -1.30 9.90 -10.61
N GLN A 128 -0.80 10.97 -9.98
CA GLN A 128 -1.45 12.27 -9.88
C GLN A 128 -0.50 13.40 -10.30
N ASN A 129 -0.75 13.97 -11.48
CA ASN A 129 0.05 15.04 -12.09
C ASN A 129 1.56 14.71 -12.17
N SER A 130 2.33 15.13 -11.16
CA SER A 130 3.78 14.96 -11.03
C SER A 130 4.21 14.00 -9.91
N SER A 131 3.25 13.49 -9.13
CA SER A 131 3.48 12.59 -8.00
C SER A 131 2.76 11.27 -8.23
N GLU A 132 3.22 10.22 -7.58
CA GLU A 132 2.58 8.92 -7.56
C GLU A 132 2.27 8.56 -6.11
N LEU A 133 0.99 8.32 -5.83
CA LEU A 133 0.57 7.82 -4.52
C LEU A 133 0.65 6.30 -4.56
N CYS A 134 1.51 5.75 -3.71
CA CYS A 134 1.67 4.31 -3.53
C CYS A 134 1.09 3.90 -2.18
N LEU A 135 0.09 3.03 -2.19
CA LEU A 135 -0.41 2.40 -0.97
C LEU A 135 0.05 0.95 -0.95
N ALA A 136 0.71 0.53 0.12
CA ALA A 136 1.07 -0.85 0.37
C ALA A 136 0.32 -1.38 1.60
N SER A 137 -0.63 -2.28 1.37
CA SER A 137 -1.29 -3.04 2.43
C SER A 137 -0.54 -4.34 2.66
N ASN A 138 -0.12 -4.61 3.90
CA ASN A 138 0.47 -5.88 4.30
C ASN A 138 -0.47 -6.61 5.26
N LYS A 139 -0.61 -7.91 5.02
CA LYS A 139 -1.36 -8.82 5.88
C LYS A 139 -0.56 -10.11 6.05
N ILE A 140 -0.39 -10.56 7.29
CA ILE A 140 0.20 -11.88 7.54
C ILE A 140 -0.77 -12.94 7.04
N CYS A 141 -0.34 -13.84 6.15
CA CYS A 141 -1.12 -15.04 5.84
C CYS A 141 -1.03 -15.99 7.04
N ALA A 142 -2.01 -15.92 7.94
CA ALA A 142 -2.25 -17.01 8.87
C ALA A 142 -2.63 -18.25 8.05
N ASP A 143 -1.87 -19.33 8.20
CA ASP A 143 -2.22 -20.63 7.63
C ASP A 143 -3.57 -21.05 8.22
N PRO A 144 -4.62 -21.34 7.40
CA PRO A 144 -5.85 -21.88 7.93
C PRO A 144 -5.55 -23.30 8.42
N LYS A 145 -5.29 -23.44 9.72
CA LYS A 145 -5.28 -24.74 10.40
C LYS A 145 -6.66 -25.40 10.32
#